data_AF-A0A537G9W8-F1
#
_entry.id   AF-A0A537G9W8-F1
#
_cell.length_a   1.000
_cell.length_b   1.000
_cell.length_c   1.000
_cell.angle_alpha   90.00
_cell.angle_beta   90.00
_cell.angle_gamma   90.00
#
_symmetry.space_group_name_H-M   'P 1'
#
loop_
_entity.id
_entity.type
_entity.pdbx_description
1 polymer ?
#
loop_
_entity_poly.entity_id
_entity_poly.type
_entity_poly.pdbx_seq_one_letter_code
_entity_poly.pdbx_strand_id
1 'polypeptide(L)' 'MDKRATVRPVRASFSIEQVENGWTVSTNDGTVFVFADSKELVAWFCMVVGVPYEPKLSELDAVELQIRKLAKAYV' A
#
# COMPACT_ATOMS: atom_id res chain seq x y z
N MET A 1 21.90 -20.65 -11.35
CA MET A 1 20.92 -20.97 -10.30
C MET A 1 19.80 -19.94 -10.39
N ASP A 2 18.78 -20.25 -11.18
CA ASP A 2 17.62 -19.39 -11.40
C ASP A 2 16.67 -19.45 -10.21
N LYS A 3 16.59 -18.36 -9.44
CA LYS A 3 15.51 -18.14 -8.48
C LYS A 3 14.26 -17.75 -9.26
N ARG A 4 13.58 -18.72 -9.88
CA ARG A 4 12.22 -18.52 -10.37
C ARG A 4 11.34 -18.27 -9.14
N ALA A 5 11.06 -17.00 -8.86
CA ALA A 5 9.98 -16.62 -7.97
C ALA A 5 8.70 -17.19 -8.60
N THR A 6 8.25 -18.33 -8.08
CA THR A 6 6.99 -18.94 -8.50
C THR A 6 5.89 -18.02 -8.00
N VAL A 7 5.54 -17.01 -8.79
CA VAL A 7 4.36 -16.17 -8.53
C VAL A 7 3.18 -17.11 -8.67
N ARG A 8 2.68 -17.58 -7.53
CA ARG A 8 1.45 -18.37 -7.52
C ARG A 8 0.36 -17.47 -8.09
N PRO A 9 -0.47 -17.95 -9.04
CA PRO A 9 -1.62 -17.17 -9.48
C PRO A 9 -2.53 -17.00 -8.27
N VAL A 10 -2.53 -15.80 -7.71
CA VAL A 10 -3.37 -15.45 -6.57
C VAL A 10 -4.80 -15.40 -7.10
N ARG A 11 -5.50 -16.52 -6.99
CA ARG A 11 -6.97 -16.60 -7.09
C ARG A 11 -7.63 -15.92 -5.88
N ALA A 12 -7.09 -14.80 -5.40
CA ALA A 12 -7.79 -13.97 -4.44
C ALA A 12 -8.72 -13.07 -5.26
N SER A 13 -9.94 -13.56 -5.45
CA SER A 13 -11.08 -12.77 -5.88
C SER A 13 -11.41 -11.80 -4.75
N PHE A 14 -10.85 -10.60 -4.84
CA PHE A 14 -11.22 -9.47 -4.01
C PHE A 14 -11.68 -8.31 -4.90
N SER A 15 -12.63 -7.53 -4.41
CA SER A 15 -13.00 -6.23 -4.99
C SER A 15 -12.38 -5.12 -4.16
N ILE A 16 -11.91 -4.06 -4.83
CA ILE A 16 -11.40 -2.85 -4.19
C ILE A 16 -12.35 -1.71 -4.58
N GLU A 17 -12.88 -1.02 -3.60
CA GLU A 17 -13.77 0.13 -3.79
C GLU A 17 -13.21 1.35 -3.06
N GLN A 18 -13.21 2.49 -3.75
CA GLN A 18 -12.88 3.78 -3.13
C GLN A 18 -14.12 4.31 -2.43
N VAL A 19 -13.95 4.73 -1.18
CA VAL A 19 -15.00 5.35 -0.35
C VAL A 19 -14.53 6.74 0.09
N GLU A 20 -15.44 7.53 0.66
CA GLU A 20 -15.21 8.95 0.98
C GLU A 20 -13.94 9.21 1.80
N ASN A 21 -13.58 8.28 2.70
CA ASN A 21 -12.42 8.40 3.59
C ASN A 21 -11.34 7.32 3.38
N GLY A 22 -11.31 6.65 2.23
CA GLY A 22 -10.30 5.63 1.98
C GLY A 22 -10.72 4.55 0.98
N TRP A 23 -10.34 3.32 1.29
CA TRP A 23 -10.49 2.17 0.42
C TRP A 23 -11.02 0.97 1.19
N THR A 24 -11.94 0.25 0.58
CA THR A 24 -12.48 -0.99 1.11
C THR A 24 -12.06 -2.13 0.21
N VAL A 25 -11.57 -3.22 0.80
CA VAL A 25 -11.28 -4.46 0.09
C VAL A 25 -12.20 -5.55 0.61
N SER A 26 -13.05 -6.09 -0.26
CA SER A 26 -13.93 -7.20 0.06
C SER A 26 -13.41 -8.47 -0.59
N THR A 27 -13.26 -9.52 0.20
CA THR A 27 -12.82 -10.84 -0.28
C THR A 27 -14.03 -11.77 -0.39
N ASN A 28 -13.91 -12.80 -1.23
CA ASN A 28 -15.01 -13.75 -1.45
C ASN A 28 -15.45 -14.55 -0.20
N ASP A 29 -14.62 -14.62 0.84
CA ASP A 29 -14.99 -15.28 2.10
C ASP A 29 -15.80 -14.37 3.05
N GLY A 30 -16.09 -13.14 2.63
CA GLY A 30 -16.82 -12.14 3.41
C GLY A 30 -15.92 -11.27 4.29
N THR A 31 -14.60 -11.44 4.27
CA THR A 31 -13.68 -10.56 4.99
C THR A 31 -13.58 -9.21 4.28
N VAL A 32 -13.68 -8.14 5.07
CA VAL A 32 -13.60 -6.75 4.61
C VAL A 32 -12.43 -6.05 5.30
N PHE A 33 -11.54 -5.44 4.52
CA PHE A 33 -10.45 -4.60 4.99
C PHE A 33 -10.73 -3.15 4.64
N VAL A 34 -10.40 -2.21 5.54
CA VAL A 34 -10.55 -0.78 5.31
C VAL A 34 -9.19 -0.11 5.48
N PHE A 35 -8.80 0.69 4.50
CA PHE A 35 -7.54 1.43 4.47
C PHE A 35 -7.83 2.91 4.33
N ALA A 36 -7.36 3.72 5.27
CA ALA A 36 -7.51 5.18 5.19
C ALA A 36 -6.54 5.79 4.17
N ASP A 37 -5.36 5.16 3.98
CA ASP A 37 -4.35 5.59 3.02
C ASP A 37 -4.18 4.56 1.89
N SER A 38 -4.10 5.08 0.66
CA SER A 38 -3.67 4.35 -0.53
C SER A 38 -2.34 3.62 -0.35
N LYS A 39 -1.39 4.16 0.43
CA LYS A 39 -0.08 3.51 0.69
C LYS A 39 -0.26 2.18 1.44
N GLU A 40 -1.16 2.13 2.41
CA GLU A 40 -1.45 0.92 3.19
C GLU A 40 -2.16 -0.12 2.32
N LEU A 41 -3.11 0.31 1.48
CA LEU A 41 -3.77 -0.55 0.50
C LEU A 41 -2.76 -1.20 -0.46
N VAL A 42 -1.82 -0.42 -0.99
CA VAL A 42 -0.80 -0.92 -1.92
C VAL A 42 0.14 -1.91 -1.23
N ALA A 43 0.57 -1.61 0.00
CA ALA A 43 1.40 -2.53 0.78
C ALA A 43 0.68 -3.87 1.02
N TRP A 44 -0.60 -3.82 1.39
CA TRP A 44 -1.44 -5.02 1.55
C TRP A 44 -1.57 -5.79 0.23
N PHE A 45 -1.86 -5.11 -0.87
CA PHE A 45 -2.01 -5.73 -2.19
C PHE A 45 -0.72 -6.45 -2.62
N CYS A 46 0.44 -5.80 -2.47
CA CYS A 46 1.74 -6.38 -2.75
C CYS A 46 2.00 -7.64 -1.90
N MET A 47 1.66 -7.60 -0.61
CA MET A 47 1.77 -8.76 0.28
C MET A 47 0.89 -9.93 -0.20
N VAL A 48 -0.37 -9.65 -0.58
CA VAL A 48 -1.32 -10.68 -1.02
C VAL A 48 -0.93 -11.29 -2.35
N VAL A 49 -0.49 -10.47 -3.33
CA VAL A 49 -0.08 -10.94 -4.66
C VAL A 49 1.35 -11.53 -4.65
N GLY A 50 2.09 -11.35 -3.55
CA GLY A 50 3.45 -11.86 -3.39
C GLY A 50 4.49 -11.09 -4.21
N VAL A 51 4.23 -9.80 -4.47
CA VAL A 51 5.14 -8.90 -5.18
C VAL A 51 5.87 -8.04 -4.16
N PRO A 52 7.19 -7.83 -4.29
CA PRO A 52 7.92 -6.91 -3.41
C PRO A 52 7.30 -5.51 -3.45
N TYR A 53 6.95 -4.98 -2.27
CA TYR A 53 6.58 -3.58 -2.14
C TYR A 53 7.85 -2.75 -1.92
N GLU A 54 8.26 -2.02 -2.95
CA GLU A 54 9.28 -0.99 -2.84
C GLU A 54 8.59 0.37 -2.86
N PRO A 55 8.28 0.98 -1.70
CA PRO A 55 7.77 2.34 -1.67
C PRO A 55 8.85 3.23 -2.29
N LYS A 56 8.63 3.71 -3.51
CA LYS A 56 9.37 4.86 -4.00
C LYS A 56 9.01 5.99 -3.06
N LEU A 57 10.00 6.51 -2.33
CA LEU A 57 9.93 7.81 -1.68
C LEU A 57 9.50 8.81 -2.75
N SER A 58 8.20 9.06 -2.85
CA SER A 58 7.65 10.00 -3.82
C SER A 58 7.95 11.41 -3.33
N GLU A 59 7.92 12.38 -4.22
CA GLU A 59 8.25 13.78 -3.92
C GLU A 59 7.42 14.37 -2.76
N LEU A 60 6.28 13.77 -2.42
CA LEU A 60 5.48 14.11 -1.22
C LEU A 60 6.27 13.90 0.09
N ASP A 61 7.07 12.83 0.20
CA ASP A 61 7.90 12.59 1.38
C ASP A 61 9.06 13.61 1.44
N ALA A 62 9.51 14.15 0.31
CA ALA A 62 10.50 15.22 0.27
C ALA A 62 9.92 16.55 0.79
N VAL A 63 8.67 16.87 0.43
CA VAL A 63 7.95 18.04 0.97
C VAL A 63 7.71 17.88 2.47
N GLU A 64 7.25 16.73 2.93
CA GLU A 64 7.06 16.46 4.36
C GLU A 64 8.39 16.54 5.13
N LEU A 65 9.48 16.04 4.54
CA LEU A 65 10.83 16.14 5.12
C LEU A 65 11.32 17.59 5.20
N GLN A 66 11.03 18.42 4.19
CA GLN A 66 11.33 19.86 4.22
C GLN A 66 10.51 20.58 5.30
N ILE A 67 9.23 20.26 5.44
CA ILE A 67 8.36 20.81 6.50
C ILE A 67 8.90 20.42 7.89
N ARG A 68 9.30 19.16 8.10
CA ARG A 68 9.91 18.70 9.36
C ARG A 68 11.25 19.37 9.66
N LYS A 69 12.07 19.64 8.64
CA LYS A 69 13.32 20.40 8.77
C LYS A 69 13.07 21.85 9.18
N LEU A 70 12.10 22.52 8.54
CA LEU A 70 11.70 23.87 8.88
C LEU A 70 11.14 23.95 10.30
N ALA A 71 10.28 23.00 10.69
CA ALA A 71 9.71 22.95 12.04
C ALA A 71 10.77 22.73 13.14
N LYS A 72 11.84 21.97 12.87
CA LYS A 72 12.97 21.81 13.80
C LYS A 72 13.88 23.03 13.89
N ALA A 73 13.92 23.89 12.88
CA ALA A 73 14.72 25.11 12.88
C ALA A 73 14.08 26.26 13.70
N TYR A 74 12.81 26.11 14.09
CA TYR A 74 12.05 27.07 14.90
C TYR A 74 12.01 26.71 16.40
N VAL A 75 12.84 25.76 16.86
CA VAL A 75 13.05 25.43 18.28
C VAL A 75 14.48 25.78 18.68
#